data_AF-A0A7C3U5K4-F1
#
_entry.id   AF-A0A7C3U5K4-F1
#
_cell.length_a   1.000
_cell.length_b   1.000
_cell.length_c   1.000
_cell.angle_alpha   90.00
_cell.angle_beta   90.00
_cell.angle_gamma   90.00
#
_symmetry.space_group_name_H-M   'P 1'
#
loop_
_entity.id
_entity.type
_entity.pdbx_description
1 polymer ?
#
loop_
_entity_poly.entity_id
_entity_poly.type
_entity_poly.pdbx_seq_one_letter_code
_entity_poly.pdbx_strand_id
1 'polypeptide(L)' 'MKIFFISLISYFLILFILCTYWAREWHPERKFIIGFLVSFLHTFIFLFSGVLGLVLAQIALKFFPFLVDYLREIWKF' A
#
# COMPACT_ATOMS: atom_id res chain seq x y z
N MET A 1 -6.69 -11.37 10.41
CA MET A 1 -7.51 -11.43 9.18
C MET A 1 -8.74 -10.52 9.26
N LYS A 2 -9.73 -10.77 10.13
CA LYS A 2 -10.99 -10.00 10.18
C LYS A 2 -10.80 -8.47 10.24
N ILE A 3 -9.93 -7.99 11.13
CA ILE A 3 -9.63 -6.54 11.29
C ILE A 3 -9.02 -5.93 10.04
N PHE A 4 -8.12 -6.66 9.37
CA PHE A 4 -7.48 -6.20 8.12
C PHE A 4 -8.51 -6.05 7.00
N PHE A 5 -9.38 -7.05 6.82
CA PHE A 5 -10.46 -6.97 5.83
C PHE A 5 -11.42 -5.82 6.13
N ILE A 6 -11.79 -5.62 7.39
CA ILE A 6 -12.62 -4.48 7.81
C ILE A 6 -11.93 -3.16 7.47
N SER A 7 -10.65 -3.01 7.82
CA SER A 7 -9.87 -1.81 7.50
C SER A 7 -9.77 -1.55 6.01
N LEU A 8 -9.56 -2.59 5.20
CA LEU A 8 -9.49 -2.50 3.74
C LEU A 8 -10.82 -2.07 3.12
N ILE A 9 -11.93 -2.66 3.58
CA ILE A 9 -13.28 -2.29 3.13
C ILE A 9 -13.58 -0.85 3.52
N SER A 10 -13.28 -0.44 4.76
CA SER A 10 -13.45 0.93 5.21
C SER A 10 -12.62 1.91 4.38
N TYR A 11 -11.35 1.59 4.10
CA TYR A 11 -10.48 2.39 3.25
C TYR A 11 -11.04 2.55 1.84
N PHE A 12 -11.48 1.45 1.22
CA PHE A 12 -12.11 1.46 -0.10
C PHE A 12 -13.39 2.31 -0.11
N LEU A 13 -14.26 2.16 0.89
CA LEU A 13 -15.51 2.91 0.98
C LEU A 13 -15.27 4.41 1.14
N ILE A 14 -14.32 4.80 2.00
CA ILE A 14 -13.96 6.21 2.20
C ILE A 14 -13.46 6.80 0.88
N LEU A 15 -12.49 6.15 0.22
CA LEU A 15 -12.00 6.59 -1.08
C LEU A 15 -13.11 6.66 -2.13
N PHE A 16 -13.99 5.67 -2.17
CA PHE A 16 -15.08 5.62 -3.13
C PHE A 16 -16.01 6.82 -2.97
N ILE A 17 -16.38 7.17 -1.75
CA ILE A 17 -17.22 8.33 -1.47
C ILE A 17 -16.50 9.63 -1.88
N LEU A 18 -15.24 9.81 -1.48
CA LEU A 18 -14.46 11.00 -1.81
C LEU A 18 -14.29 11.17 -3.33
N CYS A 19 -13.88 10.12 -4.03
CA CYS A 19 -13.64 10.16 -5.46
C CYS A 19 -14.95 10.30 -6.25
N THR A 20 -16.04 9.69 -5.81
CA THR A 20 -17.37 9.88 -6.42
C THR A 20 -17.86 11.32 -6.22
N TYR A 21 -17.65 11.89 -5.03
CA TYR A 21 -18.01 13.28 -4.75
C TYR A 21 -17.20 14.24 -5.62
N TRP A 22 -15.89 14.03 -5.71
CA TRP A 22 -15.01 14.82 -6.57
C TRP A 22 -15.37 14.69 -8.06
N ALA A 23 -15.60 13.47 -8.55
CA ALA A 23 -15.98 13.23 -9.95
C ALA A 23 -17.37 13.77 -10.31
N ARG A 24 -18.24 14.03 -9.32
CA ARG A 24 -19.56 14.61 -9.56
C ARG A 24 -19.49 16.00 -10.17
N GLU A 25 -18.48 16.79 -9.81
CA GLU A 25 -18.31 18.17 -10.30
C GLU A 25 -17.88 18.21 -11.76
N TRP A 26 -17.04 17.25 -12.19
CA TRP A 26 -16.45 17.22 -13.52
C TRP A 26 -17.19 16.31 -14.51
N HIS A 27 -17.68 15.15 -14.03
CA HIS A 27 -18.28 14.09 -14.83
C HIS A 27 -19.50 13.45 -14.11
N PRO A 28 -20.60 14.19 -13.94
CA PRO A 28 -21.75 13.78 -13.13
C PRO A 28 -22.40 12.46 -13.59
N GLU A 29 -22.31 12.13 -14.87
CA GLU A 29 -22.84 10.92 -15.51
C GLU A 29 -21.96 9.68 -15.27
N ARG A 30 -20.66 9.85 -15.02
CA ARG A 30 -19.68 8.76 -14.83
C ARG A 30 -19.11 8.67 -13.41
N LYS A 31 -19.52 9.56 -12.51
CA LYS A 31 -18.98 9.69 -11.13
C LYS A 31 -18.79 8.37 -10.38
N PHE A 32 -19.74 7.43 -10.49
CA PHE A 32 -19.67 6.15 -9.79
C PHE A 32 -18.62 5.21 -10.39
N ILE A 33 -18.53 5.16 -11.73
CA ILE A 33 -17.53 4.33 -12.42
C ILE A 33 -16.13 4.86 -12.14
N ILE A 34 -15.96 6.19 -12.19
CA ILE A 34 -14.68 6.85 -11.88
C ILE A 34 -14.30 6.59 -10.42
N GLY A 35 -15.22 6.84 -9.48
CA GLY A 35 -15.00 6.59 -8.06
C GLY A 35 -14.64 5.13 -7.76
N PHE A 36 -15.33 4.17 -8.40
CA PHE A 36 -15.04 2.75 -8.26
C PHE A 36 -13.65 2.40 -8.79
N LEU A 37 -13.32 2.82 -10.02
CA LEU A 37 -12.07 2.48 -10.67
C LEU A 37 -10.86 3.03 -9.90
N VAL A 38 -10.95 4.30 -9.48
CA VAL A 38 -9.89 4.94 -8.70
C VAL A 38 -9.70 4.24 -7.36
N SER A 39 -10.79 3.96 -6.64
CA SER A 39 -10.73 3.31 -5.32
C SER A 39 -10.21 1.87 -5.40
N PHE A 40 -10.61 1.14 -6.44
CA PHE A 40 -10.13 -0.22 -6.70
C PHE A 40 -8.62 -0.21 -6.99
N LEU A 41 -8.17 0.66 -7.88
CA LEU A 41 -6.75 0.80 -8.21
C LEU A 41 -5.93 1.19 -6.99
N HIS A 42 -6.40 2.16 -6.19
CA HIS A 42 -5.68 2.60 -5.00
C HIS A 42 -5.57 1.50 -3.93
N THR A 43 -6.66 0.76 -3.74
CA THR A 43 -6.70 -0.37 -2.80
C THR A 43 -5.78 -1.49 -3.26
N PHE A 44 -5.74 -1.77 -4.57
CA PHE A 44 -4.80 -2.72 -5.15
C PHE A 44 -3.34 -2.29 -4.96
N ILE A 45 -3.00 -1.04 -5.28
CA ILE A 45 -1.65 -0.49 -5.09
C ILE A 45 -1.24 -0.54 -3.61
N PHE A 46 -2.15 -0.23 -2.69
CA PHE A 46 -1.89 -0.29 -1.25
C PHE A 46 -1.57 -1.72 -0.78
N LEU A 47 -2.34 -2.71 -1.24
CA LEU A 47 -2.06 -4.11 -0.95
C LEU A 47 -0.72 -4.55 -1.53
N PHE A 48 -0.46 -4.19 -2.79
CA PHE A 48 0.76 -4.53 -3.49
C PHE A 48 1.99 -3.91 -2.83
N SER A 49 1.93 -2.64 -2.45
CA SER A 49 3.01 -1.95 -1.73
C SER A 49 3.23 -2.52 -0.34
N GLY A 50 2.16 -2.93 0.36
CA GLY A 50 2.25 -3.66 1.62
C GLY A 50 3.00 -4.99 1.47
N VAL A 51 2.69 -5.78 0.45
CA VAL A 51 3.41 -7.04 0.15
C VAL A 51 4.87 -6.78 -0.20
N LEU A 52 5.14 -5.80 -1.07
CA LEU A 52 6.51 -5.42 -1.42
C LEU A 52 7.31 -4.96 -0.20
N GLY A 53 6.70 -4.17 0.69
CA GLY A 53 7.32 -3.71 1.93
C GLY A 53 7.71 -4.87 2.84
N LEU A 54 6.85 -5.89 2.96
CA LEU A 54 7.15 -7.10 3.73
C LEU A 54 8.29 -7.91 3.09
N VAL A 55 8.29 -8.07 1.77
CA VAL A 55 9.37 -8.77 1.04
C VAL A 55 10.70 -8.05 1.25
N LEU A 56 10.73 -6.73 1.09
CA LEU A 56 11.93 -5.92 1.30
C LEU A 56 12.41 -5.98 2.74
N ALA A 57 11.50 -5.95 3.73
CA ALA A 57 11.86 -6.10 5.13
C ALA A 57 12.49 -7.47 5.41
N GLN A 58 11.97 -8.55 4.82
CA GLN A 58 12.55 -9.89 4.96
C GLN A 58 13.96 -9.98 4.35
N ILE A 59 14.16 -9.38 3.17
CA ILE A 59 15.48 -9.29 2.54
C ILE A 59 16.42 -8.49 3.46
N ALA A 60 16.02 -7.31 3.89
CA ALA A 60 16.83 -6.45 4.76
C ALA A 60 17.24 -7.16 6.05
N LEU A 61 16.31 -7.84 6.73
CA LEU A 61 16.60 -8.59 7.96
C LEU A 61 17.59 -9.74 7.73
N LYS A 62 17.55 -10.40 6.56
CA LYS A 62 18.52 -11.45 6.20
C LYS A 62 19.89 -10.89 5.84
N PHE A 63 19.95 -9.74 5.19
CA PHE A 63 21.20 -9.08 4.82
C PHE A 63 21.86 -8.30 5.97
N PHE A 64 21.07 -7.88 6.96
CA PHE A 64 21.55 -7.14 8.13
C PHE A 64 22.72 -7.83 8.87
N PRO A 65 22.68 -9.14 9.23
CA PRO A 65 23.82 -9.79 9.88
C PRO A 65 25.08 -9.79 9.02
N PHE A 66 24.96 -10.01 7.70
CA PHE A 66 26.10 -9.93 6.78
C PHE A 66 26.72 -8.52 6.77
N LEU A 67 25.89 -7.47 6.79
CA LEU A 67 26.36 -6.10 6.84
C LEU A 67 27.09 -5.79 8.16
N VAL A 68 26.55 -6.29 9.27
CA VAL A 68 27.16 -6.13 10.61
C VAL A 68 28.50 -6.86 10.69
N ASP A 69 28.60 -8.09 10.18
CA ASP A 69 29.84 -8.85 10.17
C ASP A 69 30.90 -8.20 9.28
N TYR A 70 30.51 -7.72 8.09
CA TYR A 70 31.40 -6.98 7.19
C TYR A 70 31.96 -5.69 7.84
N LEU A 71 31.10 -4.90 8.50
CA LEU A 71 31.54 -3.69 9.22
C LEU A 71 32.44 -4.03 10.42
N ARG A 72 32.18 -5.14 11.11
CA ARG A 72 33.02 -5.62 12.22
C ARG A 72 34.41 -6.06 11.74
N GLU A 73 34.52 -6.68 10.57
CA GLU A 73 35.80 -7.02 9.95
C GLU A 73 36.61 -5.77 9.60
N ILE A 74 35.98 -4.78 8.99
CA ILE A 74 36.63 -3.50 8.66
C ILE A 74 37.16 -2.80 9.91
N TRP A 75 36.40 -2.78 11.01
CA TRP A 75 36.80 -2.12 12.25
C TRP A 75 37.94 -2.84 12.99
N LYS A 76 38.12 -4.15 12.74
CA LYS A 76 39.22 -4.92 13.33
C LYS A 76 40.56 -4.71 12.61
N PHE A 77 40.53 -4.15 11.41
CA PHE A 77 41.70 -3.70 10.66
C PHE A 77 42.06 -2.24 11.01
#